data_AF-A0A9D8BAS3-F1
#
_entry.id   AF-A0A9D8BAS3-F1
#
_cell.length_a   1.000
_cell.length_b   1.000
_cell.length_c   1.000
_cell.angle_alpha   90.00
_cell.angle_beta   90.00
_cell.angle_gamma   90.00
#
_symmetry.space_group_name_H-M   'P 1'
#
loop_
_entity.id
_entity.type
_entity.pdbx_description
1 polymer ?
#
loop_
_entity_poly.entity_id
_entity_poly.type
_entity_poly.pdbx_seq_one_letter_code
_entity_poly.pdbx_strand_id
1 'polypeptide(L)'
;MSQKNNSIGMNELVDYQKKEYGKTMDRIMKFLWKCGGADAQILQYAPYSDHIKAAGIGGVVLATTVMAMIAMGFAMHTIFGENTKDGVHHGNWFVTIPAALVWGLIIFNLDRFIVSTVKGDGTEKITWGEWGAMLPRLFMAVIIGLTISAPLETYIFQKEIQR
;
A
#
# COMPACT_ATOMS: atom_id res chain seq x y z
N MET A 1 -2.09 -4.91 -58.69
CA MET A 1 -1.34 -4.69 -57.44
C MET A 1 -2.24 -3.85 -56.52
N SER A 2 -3.13 -4.50 -55.78
CA SER A 2 -4.11 -3.80 -54.93
C SER A 2 -3.52 -3.62 -53.54
N GLN A 3 -3.36 -2.37 -53.11
CA GLN A 3 -2.86 -2.02 -51.79
C GLN A 3 -3.79 -2.61 -50.71
N LYS A 4 -3.24 -3.54 -49.93
CA LYS A 4 -3.89 -4.14 -48.77
C LYS A 4 -3.98 -3.05 -47.69
N ASN A 5 -5.15 -2.45 -47.55
CA ASN A 5 -5.51 -1.54 -46.48
C ASN A 5 -5.47 -2.31 -45.15
N ASN A 6 -4.29 -2.35 -44.52
CA ASN A 6 -4.12 -2.79 -43.14
C ASN A 6 -4.50 -1.63 -42.21
N SER A 7 -5.80 -1.33 -42.13
CA SER A 7 -6.34 -0.68 -40.94
C SER A 7 -6.57 -1.77 -39.89
N ILE A 8 -5.47 -2.25 -39.31
CA ILE A 8 -5.52 -3.08 -38.10
C ILE A 8 -6.18 -2.20 -37.05
N GLY A 9 -7.40 -2.55 -36.65
CA GLY A 9 -8.13 -1.77 -35.66
C GLY A 9 -7.29 -1.71 -34.38
N MET A 10 -7.16 -0.54 -33.76
CA MET A 10 -6.48 -0.37 -32.46
C MET A 10 -6.97 -1.41 -31.42
N ASN A 11 -8.22 -1.85 -31.57
CA ASN A 11 -8.92 -2.82 -30.74
C ASN A 11 -8.44 -4.27 -30.90
N GLU A 12 -7.66 -4.58 -31.94
CA GLU A 12 -7.09 -5.91 -32.18
C GLU A 12 -5.71 -6.07 -31.51
N LEU A 13 -5.04 -4.96 -31.22
CA LEU A 13 -3.73 -4.91 -30.52
C LEU A 13 -3.88 -4.81 -29.00
N VAL A 14 -5.06 -4.41 -28.52
CA VAL A 14 -5.38 -4.24 -27.11
C VAL A 14 -6.42 -5.29 -26.74
N ASP A 15 -6.02 -6.24 -25.89
CA ASP A 15 -6.90 -7.34 -25.46
C ASP A 15 -7.99 -6.78 -24.52
N TYR A 16 -9.06 -6.24 -25.13
CA TYR A 16 -10.27 -5.77 -24.47
C TYR A 16 -11.13 -6.96 -24.02
N GLN A 17 -10.54 -7.90 -23.29
CA GLN A 17 -11.32 -8.96 -22.63
C GLN A 17 -12.06 -8.33 -21.46
N LYS A 18 -13.33 -7.98 -21.68
CA LYS A 18 -14.28 -7.67 -20.61
C LYS A 18 -14.55 -8.97 -19.85
N LYS A 19 -13.64 -9.35 -18.96
CA LYS A 19 -13.78 -10.55 -18.15
C LYS A 19 -14.92 -10.32 -17.17
N GLU A 20 -15.96 -11.13 -17.28
CA GLU A 20 -17.13 -11.02 -16.40
C GLU A 20 -16.79 -11.68 -15.07
N TYR A 21 -16.51 -10.85 -14.07
CA TYR A 21 -16.13 -11.32 -12.74
C TYR A 21 -17.35 -11.77 -11.95
N GLY A 22 -17.21 -12.83 -11.16
CA GLY A 22 -18.22 -13.18 -10.17
C GLY A 22 -18.50 -12.00 -9.23
N LYS A 23 -19.75 -11.89 -8.74
CA LYS A 23 -20.27 -10.74 -7.95
C LYS A 23 -19.41 -10.37 -6.72
N THR A 24 -18.65 -11.32 -6.17
CA THR A 24 -17.72 -11.09 -5.06
C THR A 24 -16.40 -10.50 -5.54
N MET A 25 -15.85 -11.03 -6.63
CA MET A 25 -14.57 -10.59 -7.18
C MET A 25 -14.66 -9.18 -7.78
N ASP A 26 -15.80 -8.86 -8.40
CA ASP A 26 -16.11 -7.50 -8.86
C ASP A 26 -16.10 -6.48 -7.71
N ARG A 27 -16.69 -6.84 -6.55
CA ARG A 27 -16.67 -5.98 -5.35
C ARG A 27 -15.27 -5.81 -4.79
N ILE A 28 -14.48 -6.89 -4.72
CA ILE A 28 -13.10 -6.84 -4.22
C ILE A 28 -12.24 -5.95 -5.13
N MET A 29 -12.29 -6.12 -6.46
CA MET A 29 -11.49 -5.27 -7.33
C MET A 29 -11.93 -3.83 -7.29
N LYS A 30 -13.23 -3.52 -7.27
CA LYS A 30 -13.71 -2.14 -7.12
C LYS A 30 -13.25 -1.53 -5.80
N PHE A 31 -13.20 -2.31 -4.72
CA PHE A 31 -12.63 -1.89 -3.45
C PHE A 31 -11.12 -1.62 -3.57
N LEU A 32 -10.35 -2.53 -4.18
CA LEU A 32 -8.93 -2.36 -4.43
C LEU A 32 -8.64 -1.15 -5.32
N TRP A 33 -9.41 -0.92 -6.39
CA TRP A 33 -9.29 0.26 -7.24
C TRP A 33 -9.55 1.53 -6.45
N LYS A 34 -10.58 1.54 -5.59
CA LYS A 34 -10.86 2.66 -4.69
C LYS A 34 -9.72 2.91 -3.70
N CYS A 35 -9.10 1.86 -3.16
CA CYS A 35 -7.92 1.95 -2.30
C CYS A 35 -6.70 2.51 -3.05
N GLY A 36 -6.50 2.09 -4.30
CA GLY A 36 -5.44 2.59 -5.18
C GLY A 36 -5.70 3.98 -5.75
N GLY A 37 -6.85 4.60 -5.47
CA GLY A 37 -7.22 5.91 -6.03
C GLY A 37 -7.55 5.89 -7.52
N ALA A 38 -7.78 4.71 -8.10
CA ALA A 38 -8.15 4.55 -9.51
C ALA A 38 -9.66 4.77 -9.72
N ASP A 39 -10.02 5.44 -10.82
CA ASP A 39 -11.41 5.68 -11.19
C ASP A 39 -12.01 4.43 -11.85
N ALA A 40 -13.05 3.87 -11.22
CA ALA A 40 -13.71 2.65 -11.68
C ALA A 40 -14.54 2.83 -12.96
N GLN A 41 -14.92 4.06 -13.32
CA GLN A 41 -15.62 4.34 -14.59
C GLN A 41 -14.62 4.41 -15.74
N ILE A 42 -13.43 4.98 -15.50
CA ILE A 42 -12.36 5.03 -16.51
C ILE A 42 -11.78 3.63 -16.75
N LEU A 43 -11.57 2.85 -15.68
CA LEU A 43 -11.01 1.51 -15.80
C LEU A 43 -11.87 0.55 -16.63
N GLN A 44 -13.19 0.73 -16.66
CA GLN A 44 -14.09 -0.13 -17.46
C GLN A 44 -13.82 -0.09 -18.97
N TYR A 45 -13.12 0.95 -19.44
CA TYR A 45 -12.71 1.11 -20.84
C TYR A 45 -11.23 0.77 -21.08
N ALA A 46 -10.51 0.31 -20.07
CA ALA A 46 -9.09 -0.05 -20.15
C ALA A 46 -8.89 -1.55 -20.45
N PRO A 47 -7.71 -1.97 -20.96
CA PRO A 47 -7.38 -3.38 -21.09
C PRO A 47 -7.32 -4.11 -19.74
N TYR A 48 -7.48 -5.44 -19.78
CA TYR A 48 -7.49 -6.29 -18.58
C TYR A 48 -6.19 -6.17 -17.75
N SER A 49 -5.05 -6.00 -18.42
CA SER A 49 -3.76 -5.81 -17.76
C SER A 49 -3.73 -4.60 -16.81
N ASP A 50 -4.46 -3.53 -17.13
CA ASP A 50 -4.48 -2.31 -16.32
C ASP A 50 -5.41 -2.44 -15.11
N HIS A 51 -6.46 -3.27 -15.23
CA HIS A 51 -7.32 -3.63 -14.10
C HIS A 51 -6.54 -4.33 -12.99
N ILE A 52 -5.67 -5.28 -13.36
CA ILE A 52 -4.82 -6.01 -12.42
C ILE A 52 -3.76 -5.09 -11.83
N LYS A 53 -3.12 -4.22 -12.62
CA LYS A 53 -2.13 -3.26 -12.12
C LYS A 53 -2.75 -2.32 -11.08
N ALA A 54 -3.90 -1.71 -11.39
CA ALA A 54 -4.61 -0.82 -10.48
C ALA A 54 -5.04 -1.55 -9.19
N ALA A 55 -5.53 -2.79 -9.31
CA ALA A 55 -5.86 -3.62 -8.16
C ALA A 55 -4.62 -3.95 -7.32
N GLY A 56 -3.50 -4.26 -7.95
CA GLY A 56 -2.22 -4.52 -7.29
C GLY A 56 -1.68 -3.31 -6.53
N ILE A 57 -1.74 -2.12 -7.13
CA ILE A 57 -1.36 -0.86 -6.48
C ILE A 57 -2.24 -0.62 -5.24
N GLY A 58 -3.56 -0.76 -5.37
CA GLY A 58 -4.48 -0.66 -4.24
C GLY A 58 -4.25 -1.73 -3.16
N GLY A 59 -3.88 -2.94 -3.57
CA GLY A 59 -3.51 -4.03 -2.67
C GLY A 59 -2.26 -3.73 -1.83
N VAL A 60 -1.23 -3.12 -2.43
CA VAL A 60 -0.01 -2.71 -1.71
C VAL A 60 -0.32 -1.63 -0.67
N VAL A 61 -1.14 -0.62 -1.02
CA VAL A 61 -1.57 0.44 -0.09
C VAL A 61 -2.40 -0.13 1.08
N LEU A 62 -3.28 -1.10 0.79
CA LEU A 62 -4.05 -1.77 1.83
C LEU A 62 -3.13 -2.58 2.76
N ALA A 63 -2.18 -3.32 2.21
CA ALA A 63 -1.26 -4.15 2.99
C ALA A 63 -0.40 -3.31 3.95
N THR A 64 0.13 -2.18 3.50
CA THR A 64 0.92 -1.28 4.34
C THR A 64 0.09 -0.60 5.42
N THR A 65 -1.14 -0.23 5.09
CA THR A 65 -2.11 0.30 6.08
C THR A 65 -2.38 -0.71 7.19
N VAL A 66 -2.69 -1.97 6.85
CA VAL A 66 -2.96 -3.03 7.82
C VAL A 66 -1.74 -3.29 8.70
N MET A 67 -0.55 -3.35 8.09
CA MET A 67 0.69 -3.54 8.84
C MET A 67 0.97 -2.38 9.81
N ALA A 68 0.75 -1.13 9.37
CA ALA A 68 0.89 0.05 10.21
C ALA A 68 -0.11 0.07 11.38
N MET A 69 -1.34 -0.37 11.15
CA MET A 69 -2.35 -0.52 12.21
C MET A 69 -1.92 -1.56 13.24
N ILE A 70 -1.40 -2.71 12.82
CA ILE A 70 -0.90 -3.75 13.73
C ILE A 70 0.30 -3.24 14.52
N ALA A 71 1.25 -2.56 13.86
CA ALA A 71 2.42 -1.99 14.51
C ALA A 71 2.07 -0.92 15.55
N MET A 72 1.17 0.02 15.21
CA MET A 72 0.71 1.03 16.17
C MET A 72 -0.16 0.41 17.27
N GLY A 73 -0.99 -0.57 16.95
CA GLY A 73 -1.76 -1.31 17.96
C GLY A 73 -0.85 -1.99 18.98
N PHE A 74 0.23 -2.63 18.52
CA PHE A 74 1.23 -3.22 19.40
C PHE A 74 1.97 -2.16 20.22
N ALA A 75 2.46 -1.09 19.58
CA ALA A 75 3.16 0.00 20.26
C ALA A 75 2.29 0.66 21.35
N MET A 76 1.04 0.97 21.05
CA MET A 76 0.09 1.56 22.01
C MET A 76 -0.24 0.58 23.14
N HIS A 77 -0.39 -0.71 22.84
CA HIS A 77 -0.58 -1.73 23.86
C HIS A 77 0.63 -1.86 24.81
N THR A 78 1.86 -1.70 24.30
CA THR A 78 3.08 -1.73 25.11
C THR A 78 3.28 -0.45 25.91
N ILE A 79 3.00 0.73 25.34
CA ILE A 79 3.18 2.04 26.00
C ILE A 79 2.15 2.24 27.13
N PHE A 80 0.89 1.88 26.87
CA PHE A 80 -0.21 2.04 27.83
C PHE A 80 -0.47 0.76 28.67
N GLY A 81 0.45 -0.20 28.63
CA GLY A 81 0.43 -1.35 29.52
C GLY A 81 0.98 -0.95 30.89
N GLU A 82 0.13 -0.41 31.76
CA GLU A 82 0.51 -0.15 33.15
C GLU A 82 0.87 -1.46 33.86
N ASN A 83 1.93 -1.45 34.68
CA ASN A 83 2.33 -2.56 35.54
C ASN A 83 1.26 -2.78 36.62
N THR A 84 0.16 -3.46 36.29
CA THR A 84 -0.77 -3.98 37.29
C THR A 84 -0.01 -4.99 38.16
N LYS A 85 -0.12 -4.86 39.48
CA LYS A 85 0.63 -5.61 40.51
C LYS A 85 0.48 -7.14 40.45
N ASP A 86 -0.35 -7.67 39.54
CA ASP A 86 -0.63 -9.09 39.33
C ASP A 86 0.05 -9.69 38.08
N GLY A 87 0.98 -8.97 37.43
CA GLY A 87 1.77 -9.52 36.32
C GLY A 87 1.02 -9.68 34.99
N VAL A 88 -0.17 -9.09 34.87
CA VAL A 88 -0.97 -9.09 33.63
C VAL A 88 -1.01 -7.69 33.03
N HIS A 89 -0.36 -7.51 31.88
CA HIS A 89 -0.39 -6.26 31.10
C HIS A 89 -1.73 -6.12 30.38
N HIS A 90 -2.71 -5.47 31.02
CA HIS A 90 -3.95 -5.07 30.35
C HIS A 90 -3.78 -3.66 29.77
N GLY A 91 -3.33 -3.56 28.51
CA GLY A 91 -3.31 -2.30 27.79
C GLY A 91 -4.74 -1.77 27.61
N ASN A 92 -4.94 -0.45 27.72
CA ASN A 92 -6.25 0.16 27.54
C ASN A 92 -6.73 0.04 26.09
N TRP A 93 -7.52 -0.99 25.81
CA TRP A 93 -8.06 -1.28 24.48
C TRP A 93 -8.88 -0.11 23.90
N PHE A 94 -9.48 0.71 24.77
CA PHE A 94 -10.20 1.93 24.37
C PHE A 94 -9.30 3.03 23.81
N VAL A 95 -8.01 3.03 24.13
CA VAL A 95 -7.03 3.98 23.58
C VAL A 95 -6.29 3.35 22.40
N THR A 96 -5.93 2.07 22.53
CA THR A 96 -5.16 1.33 21.51
C THR A 96 -5.89 1.23 20.17
N ILE A 97 -7.18 0.85 20.16
CA ILE A 97 -7.92 0.72 18.88
C ILE A 97 -8.04 2.05 18.14
N PRO A 98 -8.56 3.15 18.73
CA PRO A 98 -8.71 4.40 17.99
C PRO A 98 -7.35 4.99 17.58
N ALA A 99 -6.31 4.86 18.40
CA ALA A 99 -4.97 5.30 18.02
C ALA A 99 -4.45 4.53 16.80
N ALA A 100 -4.59 3.20 16.79
CA ALA A 100 -4.21 2.36 15.65
C ALA A 100 -5.03 2.68 14.40
N LEU A 101 -6.34 2.95 14.54
CA LEU A 101 -7.21 3.33 13.43
C LEU A 101 -6.84 4.70 12.85
N VAL A 102 -6.63 5.71 13.69
CA VAL A 102 -6.23 7.06 13.25
C VAL A 102 -4.89 6.99 12.53
N TRP A 103 -3.92 6.24 13.07
CA TRP A 103 -2.63 6.06 12.43
C TRP A 103 -2.72 5.31 11.10
N GLY A 104 -3.48 4.21 11.07
CA GLY A 104 -3.78 3.49 9.84
C GLY A 104 -4.41 4.41 8.79
N LEU A 105 -5.36 5.26 9.20
CA LEU A 105 -6.01 6.21 8.30
C LEU A 105 -5.03 7.27 7.75
N ILE A 106 -4.07 7.73 8.57
CA ILE A 106 -3.02 8.66 8.14
C ILE A 106 -2.14 7.98 7.07
N ILE A 107 -1.65 6.77 7.34
CA ILE A 107 -0.81 6.01 6.40
C ILE A 107 -1.59 5.71 5.11
N PHE A 108 -2.86 5.31 5.22
CA PHE A 108 -3.72 5.07 4.07
C PHE A 108 -3.89 6.30 3.18
N ASN A 109 -4.12 7.48 3.79
CA ASN A 109 -4.24 8.73 3.03
C ASN A 109 -2.91 9.14 2.38
N LEU A 110 -1.78 8.98 3.09
CA LEU A 110 -0.46 9.33 2.58
C LEU A 110 -0.04 8.42 1.42
N ASP A 111 -0.17 7.10 1.58
CA ASP A 111 0.14 6.13 0.53
C ASP A 111 -0.78 6.33 -0.70
N ARG A 112 -2.08 6.61 -0.48
CA ARG A 112 -3.01 6.92 -1.58
C ARG A 112 -2.66 8.23 -2.29
N PHE A 113 -2.28 9.27 -1.55
CA PHE A 113 -1.86 10.56 -2.13
C PHE A 113 -0.64 10.39 -3.03
N ILE A 114 0.37 9.64 -2.57
CA ILE A 114 1.57 9.35 -3.35
C ILE A 114 1.20 8.61 -4.63
N VAL A 115 0.45 7.51 -4.54
CA VAL A 115 0.01 6.73 -5.69
C VAL A 115 -0.76 7.60 -6.71
N SER A 116 -1.63 8.50 -6.23
CA SER A 116 -2.41 9.37 -7.12
C SER A 116 -1.59 10.50 -7.77
N THR A 117 -0.43 10.85 -7.18
CA THR A 117 0.44 11.94 -7.67
C THR A 117 1.44 11.43 -8.72
N VAL A 118 1.74 10.13 -8.75
CA VAL A 118 2.55 9.53 -9.81
C VAL A 118 1.73 9.47 -11.10
N LYS A 119 1.74 10.55 -11.88
CA LYS A 119 1.29 10.52 -13.27
C LYS A 119 2.37 9.80 -14.09
N GLY A 120 2.05 8.58 -14.52
CA GLY A 120 2.78 7.95 -15.60
C GLY A 120 2.45 8.68 -16.90
N ASP A 121 3.36 9.52 -17.38
CA ASP A 121 3.35 9.93 -18.79
C ASP A 121 3.38 8.63 -19.59
N GLY A 122 2.34 8.34 -20.38
CA GLY A 122 2.04 7.05 -21.00
C GLY A 122 3.05 6.52 -22.04
N THR A 123 4.34 6.57 -21.73
CA THR A 123 5.45 6.01 -22.47
C THR A 123 6.09 4.95 -21.59
N GLU A 124 6.32 3.75 -22.13
CA GLU A 124 6.90 2.58 -21.45
C GLU A 124 8.36 2.76 -20.97
N LYS A 125 8.84 4.00 -20.87
CA LYS A 125 10.17 4.34 -20.41
C LYS A 125 10.07 4.87 -18.99
N ILE A 126 10.57 4.07 -18.04
CA ILE A 126 10.79 4.48 -16.65
C ILE A 126 11.64 5.76 -16.71
N THR A 127 11.02 6.91 -16.48
CA THR A 127 11.74 8.18 -16.53
C THR A 127 12.34 8.38 -15.15
N TRP A 128 13.60 8.82 -15.08
CA TRP A 128 14.30 9.10 -13.82
C TRP A 128 13.54 10.06 -12.89
N GLY A 129 12.58 10.83 -13.42
CA GLY A 129 11.65 11.66 -12.64
C GLY A 129 10.57 10.88 -11.85
N GLU A 130 10.17 9.69 -12.29
CA GLU A 130 9.20 8.83 -11.58
C GLU A 130 9.83 8.14 -10.37
N TRP A 131 11.13 7.83 -10.44
CA TRP A 131 11.92 7.39 -9.29
C TRP A 131 11.94 8.43 -8.16
N GLY A 132 11.93 9.72 -8.52
CA GLY A 132 11.83 10.84 -7.58
C GLY A 132 10.53 10.85 -6.76
N ALA A 133 9.43 10.31 -7.30
CA ALA A 133 8.15 10.26 -6.61
C ALA A 133 8.01 9.03 -5.67
N MET A 134 8.76 7.96 -5.92
CA MET A 134 8.87 6.81 -5.00
C MET A 134 9.90 7.05 -3.87
N LEU A 135 10.84 7.97 -4.11
CA LEU A 135 11.95 8.34 -3.21
C LEU A 135 11.54 8.76 -1.78
N PRO A 136 10.45 9.54 -1.56
CA PRO A 136 10.04 9.94 -0.22
C PRO A 136 9.71 8.73 0.67
N ARG A 137 9.08 7.69 0.10
CA ARG A 137 8.71 6.46 0.83
C ARG A 137 9.94 5.67 1.23
N LEU A 138 10.88 5.50 0.30
CA LEU A 138 12.14 4.80 0.57
C LEU A 138 12.98 5.56 1.60
N PHE A 139 13.09 6.89 1.47
CA PHE A 139 13.83 7.75 2.40
C PHE A 139 13.25 7.69 3.83
N MET A 140 11.93 7.78 3.97
CA MET A 140 11.25 7.64 5.26
C MET A 140 11.47 6.25 5.87
N ALA A 141 11.38 5.17 5.07
CA ALA A 141 11.63 3.81 5.54
C ALA A 141 13.07 3.62 6.02
N VAL A 142 14.05 4.22 5.32
CA VAL A 142 15.46 4.19 5.73
C VAL A 142 15.67 4.92 7.05
N ILE A 143 15.10 6.12 7.22
CA ILE A 143 15.21 6.88 8.48
C ILE A 143 14.60 6.09 9.66
N ILE A 144 13.42 5.49 9.46
CA ILE A 144 12.76 4.68 10.49
C ILE A 144 13.61 3.44 10.81
N GLY A 145 14.14 2.76 9.79
CA GLY A 145 15.01 1.59 9.98
C GLY A 145 16.27 1.92 10.79
N LEU A 146 16.94 3.04 10.47
CA LEU A 146 18.12 3.51 11.21
C LEU A 146 17.79 3.92 12.64
N THR A 147 16.62 4.52 12.87
CA THR A 147 16.20 4.96 14.20
C THR A 147 15.83 3.78 15.09
N ILE A 148 15.24 2.72 14.54
CA ILE A 148 14.87 1.50 15.28
C ILE A 148 16.07 0.56 15.49
N SER A 149 17.07 0.56 14.59
CA SER A 149 18.22 -0.34 14.72
C SER A 149 19.10 -0.04 15.94
N ALA A 150 19.32 1.23 16.26
CA ALA A 150 20.17 1.64 17.40
C ALA A 150 19.70 1.12 18.78
N PRO A 151 18.41 1.23 19.18
CA PRO A 151 17.95 0.65 20.44
C PRO A 151 17.92 -0.89 20.42
N LEU A 152 17.64 -1.50 19.26
CA LEU A 152 17.58 -2.97 19.14
C LEU A 152 18.95 -3.62 19.29
N GLU A 153 19.98 -2.99 18.72
CA GLU A 153 21.38 -3.41 18.84
C GLU A 153 21.85 -3.41 20.31
N THR A 154 21.64 -2.29 21.00
CA THR A 154 22.04 -2.16 22.40
C THR A 154 21.28 -3.13 23.31
N TYR A 155 19.98 -3.37 23.04
CA TYR A 155 19.16 -4.30 23.80
C TYR A 155 19.63 -5.77 23.65
N ILE A 156 20.01 -6.19 22.44
CA ILE A 156 20.56 -7.53 22.19
C ILE A 156 21.91 -7.69 22.89
N PHE A 157 22.81 -6.72 22.80
CA PHE A 157 24.13 -6.82 23.42
C PHE A 157 24.10 -6.83 24.94
N GLN A 158 23.18 -6.10 25.58
CA GLN A 158 23.00 -6.20 27.03
C GLN A 158 22.57 -7.60 27.47
N LYS A 159 21.74 -8.27 26.67
CA LYS A 159 21.27 -9.63 26.94
C LYS A 159 22.38 -10.69 26.83
N GLU A 160 23.40 -10.42 26.03
CA GLU A 160 24.55 -11.31 25.82
C GLU A 160 25.66 -11.12 26.86
N ILE A 161 25.85 -9.89 27.36
CA ILE A 161 26.83 -9.58 28.43
C ILE A 161 26.35 -10.10 29.80
N GLN A 162 25.04 -10.20 30.01
CA GLN A 162 24.46 -10.64 31.27
C GLN A 162 24.35 -12.18 31.41
N ARG A 163 24.86 -12.92 30.43
CA ARG A 163 24.96 -14.39 30.42
C ARG A 163 26.38 -14.84 30.79
#